data_AF-A0AA37TJE2-F1
#
_entry.id   AF-A0AA37TJE2-F1
#
_cell.length_a   1.000
_cell.length_b   1.000
_cell.length_c   1.000
_cell.angle_alpha   90.00
_cell.angle_beta   90.00
_cell.angle_gamma   90.00
#
_symmetry.space_group_name_H-M   'P 1'
#
loop_
_entity.id
_entity.type
_entity.pdbx_description
1 polymer ?
#
loop_
_entity_poly.entity_id
_entity_poly.type
_entity_poly.pdbx_seq_one_letter_code
_entity_poly.pdbx_strand_id
1 'polypeptide(L)'
;MFDGIGFMELLIIAILALVVLGPERLPSAVRSVSRFMSSMKRMANSVKTELESELKLEQLHSDLKQAENKGLKDLSPDLQNSIDELKQAAQSVNKPYQAQETASTDKTETPVSDDASAKAQTSASTDAPKEKE
;
A
#
# COMPACT_ATOMS: atom_id res chain seq x y z
N MET A 1 -4.66 6.04 9.97
CA MET A 1 -3.77 5.74 11.12
C MET A 1 -2.62 4.78 10.76
N PHE A 2 -2.72 3.99 9.68
CA PHE A 2 -1.67 3.06 9.24
C PHE A 2 -1.00 3.46 7.91
N ASP A 3 -1.31 4.65 7.38
CA ASP A 3 -0.82 5.17 6.11
C ASP A 3 0.66 5.65 6.17
N GLY A 4 1.25 5.58 7.37
CA GLY A 4 2.67 5.88 7.60
C GLY A 4 3.56 4.64 7.72
N ILE A 5 3.01 3.42 7.65
CA ILE A 5 3.80 2.20 7.86
C ILE A 5 4.69 1.93 6.65
N GLY A 6 5.93 2.38 6.74
CA GLY A 6 6.97 2.09 5.77
C GLY A 6 7.47 0.65 5.86
N PHE A 7 8.18 0.19 4.82
CA PHE A 7 8.78 -1.14 4.77
C PHE A 7 9.65 -1.43 6.01
N MET A 8 10.39 -0.42 6.49
CA MET A 8 11.24 -0.56 7.69
C MET A 8 10.45 -0.86 8.96
N GLU A 9 9.27 -0.26 9.14
CA GLU A 9 8.43 -0.51 10.32
C GLU A 9 7.83 -1.92 10.28
N LEU A 10 7.40 -2.37 9.09
CA LEU A 10 6.94 -3.74 8.89
C LEU A 10 8.05 -4.76 9.24
N LEU A 11 9.29 -4.47 8.84
CA LEU A 11 10.45 -5.32 9.14
C LEU A 11 10.71 -5.41 10.64
N ILE A 12 10.63 -4.28 11.37
CA ILE A 12 10.76 -4.27 12.84
C ILE A 12 9.64 -5.11 13.49
N ILE A 13 8.39 -4.95 13.04
CA ILE A 13 7.26 -5.74 13.56
C ILE A 13 7.46 -7.23 13.24
N ALA A 14 7.97 -7.57 12.06
CA ALA A 14 8.26 -8.95 11.67
C ALA A 14 9.34 -9.56 12.59
N ILE A 15 10.41 -8.83 12.89
CA ILE A 15 11.43 -9.28 13.85
C ILE A 15 10.81 -9.50 15.24
N LEU A 16 10.02 -8.53 15.73
CA LEU A 16 9.34 -8.68 17.02
C LEU A 16 8.41 -9.89 17.05
N ALA A 17 7.64 -10.12 15.99
CA ALA A 17 6.79 -11.29 15.85
C ALA A 17 7.61 -12.60 15.87
N LEU A 18 8.76 -12.63 15.21
CA LEU A 18 9.68 -13.78 15.24
C LEU A 18 10.26 -14.03 16.63
N VAL A 19 10.55 -12.98 17.42
CA VAL A 19 11.07 -13.13 18.78
C VAL A 19 9.99 -13.61 19.75
N VAL A 20 8.80 -13.01 19.69
CA VAL A 20 7.70 -13.32 20.62
C VAL A 20 7.10 -14.70 20.35
N LEU A 21 6.80 -14.99 19.08
CA LEU A 21 6.14 -16.23 18.68
C LEU A 21 7.16 -17.35 18.37
N GLY A 22 8.35 -16.98 17.93
CA GLY A 22 9.37 -17.89 17.42
C GLY A 22 9.32 -18.04 15.89
N PRO A 23 10.47 -18.18 15.21
CA PRO A 23 10.54 -18.35 13.76
C PRO A 23 9.86 -19.63 13.27
N GLU A 24 9.85 -20.67 14.10
CA GLU A 24 9.20 -21.95 13.79
C GLU A 24 7.67 -21.87 13.84
N ARG A 25 7.10 -20.99 14.69
CA ARG A 25 5.66 -20.96 14.96
C ARG A 25 4.89 -19.93 14.14
N LEU A 26 5.52 -18.82 13.76
CA LEU A 26 4.94 -17.84 12.84
C LEU A 26 4.40 -18.48 11.54
N PRO A 27 5.17 -19.28 10.78
CA PRO A 27 4.67 -19.86 9.54
C PRO A 27 3.53 -20.88 9.77
N SER A 28 3.49 -21.54 10.92
CA SER A 28 2.38 -22.43 11.29
C SER A 28 1.10 -21.65 11.63
N ALA A 29 1.23 -20.52 12.35
CA ALA A 29 0.13 -19.63 12.67
C ALA A 29 -0.50 -19.02 11.40
N VAL A 30 0.33 -18.51 10.49
CA VAL A 30 -0.13 -17.97 9.20
C VAL A 30 -0.88 -19.04 8.41
N ARG A 31 -0.35 -20.28 8.32
CA ARG A 31 -1.03 -21.39 7.64
C ARG A 31 -2.39 -21.73 8.25
N SER A 32 -2.49 -21.67 9.57
CA SER A 32 -3.73 -21.98 10.29
C SER A 32 -4.81 -20.92 10.01
N VAL A 33 -4.44 -19.65 10.14
CA VAL A 33 -5.33 -18.51 9.83
C VAL A 33 -5.68 -18.47 8.35
N SER A 34 -4.71 -18.70 7.46
CA SER A 34 -4.94 -18.68 6.02
C SER A 34 -5.87 -19.80 5.57
N ARG A 35 -5.80 -20.97 6.21
CA ARG A 35 -6.72 -22.08 5.94
C ARG A 35 -8.13 -21.73 6.37
N PHE A 36 -8.30 -21.12 7.55
CA PHE A 36 -9.61 -20.65 8.02
C PHE A 36 -10.19 -19.58 7.09
N MET A 37 -9.41 -18.55 6.76
CA MET A 37 -9.80 -17.49 5.83
C MET A 37 -10.12 -18.04 4.44
N SER A 38 -9.33 -18.99 3.94
CA SER A 38 -9.60 -19.64 2.65
C SER A 38 -10.89 -20.44 2.66
N SER A 39 -11.19 -21.17 3.74
CA SER A 39 -12.43 -21.92 3.87
C SER A 39 -13.64 -20.99 3.91
N MET A 40 -13.57 -19.91 4.69
CA MET A 40 -14.62 -18.89 4.74
C MET A 40 -14.84 -18.23 3.37
N LYS A 41 -13.76 -17.84 2.69
CA LYS A 41 -13.82 -17.28 1.33
C LYS A 41 -14.44 -18.26 0.33
N ARG A 42 -14.10 -19.54 0.41
CA ARG A 42 -14.68 -20.58 -0.46
C ARG A 42 -16.17 -20.76 -0.22
N MET A 43 -16.60 -20.76 1.04
CA MET A 43 -18.02 -20.86 1.41
C MET A 43 -18.81 -19.62 0.96
N ALA A 44 -18.26 -18.42 1.15
CA ALA A 44 -18.87 -17.19 0.62
C ALA A 44 -18.98 -17.21 -0.91
N ASN A 45 -17.96 -17.71 -1.60
CA ASN A 45 -17.96 -17.85 -3.04
C ASN A 45 -18.95 -18.92 -3.53
N SER A 46 -19.09 -20.06 -2.85
CA SER A 46 -20.06 -21.09 -3.24
C SER A 46 -21.48 -20.60 -3.08
N VAL A 47 -21.81 -19.97 -1.94
CA VAL A 47 -23.12 -19.36 -1.71
C VAL A 47 -23.40 -18.26 -2.74
N LYS A 48 -22.42 -17.39 -3.01
CA LYS A 48 -22.53 -16.39 -4.07
C LYS A 48 -22.79 -17.03 -5.44
N THR A 49 -22.07 -18.10 -5.78
CA THR A 49 -22.22 -18.79 -7.07
C THR A 49 -23.58 -19.46 -7.19
N GLU A 50 -24.07 -20.11 -6.14
CA GLU A 50 -25.40 -20.74 -6.08
C GLU A 50 -26.51 -19.68 -6.19
N LEU A 51 -26.39 -18.56 -5.47
CA LEU A 51 -27.32 -17.43 -5.56
C LEU A 51 -27.27 -16.77 -6.94
N GLU A 52 -26.09 -16.58 -7.54
CA GLU A 52 -25.93 -16.07 -8.91
C GLU A 52 -26.54 -16.99 -9.97
N SER A 53 -26.47 -18.30 -9.74
CA SER A 53 -26.95 -19.33 -10.66
C SER A 53 -28.47 -19.52 -10.59
N GLU A 54 -29.10 -19.23 -9.44
CA GLU A 54 -30.54 -19.45 -9.23
C GLU A 54 -31.38 -18.15 -9.09
N LEU A 55 -30.83 -17.05 -8.57
CA LEU A 55 -31.56 -15.79 -8.31
C LEU A 55 -30.72 -14.53 -8.57
N LYS A 56 -31.02 -13.85 -9.68
CA LYS A 56 -30.57 -12.48 -10.05
C LYS A 56 -29.97 -11.69 -8.87
N LEU A 57 -28.66 -11.46 -8.94
CA LEU A 57 -27.83 -10.56 -8.12
C LEU A 57 -28.47 -9.21 -7.73
N GLU A 58 -29.45 -8.76 -8.50
CA GLU A 58 -30.17 -7.51 -8.31
C GLU A 58 -30.99 -7.45 -7.02
N GLN A 59 -31.54 -8.57 -6.52
CA GLN A 59 -32.34 -8.57 -5.29
C GLN A 59 -31.48 -8.36 -4.04
N LEU A 60 -30.33 -9.04 -3.93
CA LEU A 60 -29.43 -8.84 -2.78
C LEU A 60 -28.73 -7.49 -2.82
N HIS A 61 -28.34 -6.99 -3.99
CA HIS A 61 -27.82 -5.62 -4.10
C HIS A 61 -28.89 -4.60 -3.67
N SER A 62 -30.16 -4.85 -4.01
CA SER A 62 -31.27 -4.00 -3.59
C SER A 62 -31.54 -4.07 -2.08
N ASP A 63 -31.43 -5.25 -1.47
CA ASP A 63 -31.63 -5.46 -0.02
C ASP A 63 -30.49 -4.87 0.80
N LEU A 64 -29.24 -5.02 0.38
CA LEU A 64 -28.09 -4.37 1.02
C LEU A 64 -28.21 -2.85 0.89
N LYS A 65 -28.54 -2.34 -0.31
CA LYS A 65 -28.76 -0.91 -0.54
C LYS A 65 -29.97 -0.40 0.23
N GLN A 66 -31.00 -1.22 0.44
CA GLN A 66 -32.18 -0.85 1.21
C GLN A 66 -31.90 -0.89 2.72
N ALA A 67 -31.10 -1.83 3.21
CA ALA A 67 -30.64 -1.88 4.60
C ALA A 67 -29.73 -0.69 4.94
N GLU A 68 -28.82 -0.34 4.03
CA GLU A 68 -28.02 0.89 4.10
C GLU A 68 -28.93 2.12 4.11
N ASN A 69 -29.87 2.24 3.16
CA ASN A 69 -30.79 3.38 3.12
C ASN A 69 -31.75 3.46 4.32
N LYS A 70 -32.16 2.33 4.90
CA LYS A 70 -32.97 2.29 6.13
C LYS A 70 -32.14 2.77 7.32
N GLY A 71 -30.91 2.27 7.44
CA GLY A 71 -29.95 2.78 8.42
C GLY A 71 -29.70 4.28 8.27
N LEU A 72 -29.59 4.79 7.04
CA LEU A 72 -29.42 6.23 6.77
C LEU A 72 -30.69 7.06 7.03
N LYS A 73 -31.88 6.47 6.89
CA LYS A 73 -33.18 7.15 7.09
C LYS A 73 -33.64 7.21 8.54
N ASP A 74 -33.28 6.22 9.35
CA ASP A 74 -33.60 6.17 10.79
C ASP A 74 -32.62 6.96 11.67
N LEU A 75 -31.71 7.71 11.04
CA LEU A 75 -30.68 8.52 11.70
C LEU A 75 -31.22 9.91 12.05
N SER A 76 -30.95 10.37 13.28
CA SER A 76 -31.22 11.75 13.74
C SER A 76 -30.65 12.77 12.73
N PRO A 77 -31.29 13.95 12.51
CA PRO A 77 -30.77 14.99 11.62
C PRO A 77 -29.30 15.35 11.89
N ASP A 78 -28.85 15.27 13.15
CA ASP A 78 -27.44 15.51 13.52
C ASP A 78 -26.47 14.49 12.92
N LEU A 79 -26.88 13.23 12.79
CA LEU A 79 -26.05 12.16 12.24
C LEU A 79 -26.05 12.16 10.71
N GLN A 80 -27.13 12.63 10.07
CA GLN A 80 -27.16 12.87 8.61
C GLN A 80 -26.16 13.96 8.21
N ASN A 81 -26.17 15.09 8.92
CA ASN A 81 -25.19 16.17 8.70
C ASN A 81 -23.75 15.69 8.88
N SER A 82 -23.51 14.85 9.90
CA SER A 82 -22.20 14.27 10.17
C SER A 82 -21.74 13.34 9.03
N ILE A 83 -22.65 12.51 8.49
CA ILE A 83 -22.35 11.63 7.36
C ILE A 83 -22.06 12.42 6.09
N ASP A 84 -22.80 13.51 5.82
CA ASP A 84 -22.55 14.37 4.66
C ASP A 84 -21.20 15.10 4.77
N GLU A 85 -20.84 15.58 5.95
CA GLU A 85 -19.52 16.17 6.23
C GLU A 85 -18.39 15.14 6.06
N LEU A 86 -18.58 13.93 6.60
CA LEU A 86 -17.66 12.79 6.40
C LEU A 86 -17.50 12.44 4.92
N LYS A 87 -18.60 12.47 4.15
CA LYS A 87 -18.59 12.20 2.71
C LYS A 87 -17.85 13.29 1.94
N GLN A 88 -18.04 14.55 2.31
CA GLN A 88 -17.34 15.69 1.70
C GLN A 88 -15.84 15.68 2.03
N ALA A 89 -15.48 15.35 3.28
CA ALA A 89 -14.10 15.19 3.72
C ALA A 89 -13.41 13.97 3.05
N ALA A 90 -14.11 12.85 2.91
CA ALA A 90 -13.59 11.69 2.17
C ALA A 90 -13.36 12.01 0.68
N GLN A 91 -14.23 12.81 0.07
CA GLN A 91 -14.07 13.26 -1.31
C GLN A 91 -12.91 14.24 -1.51
N SER A 92 -12.64 15.12 -0.54
CA SER A 92 -11.51 16.05 -0.62
C SER A 92 -10.16 15.34 -0.40
N VAL A 93 -10.12 14.30 0.43
CA VAL A 93 -8.93 13.47 0.64
C VAL A 93 -8.66 12.52 -0.53
N ASN A 94 -9.69 12.06 -1.25
CA ASN A 94 -9.52 11.23 -2.45
C ASN A 94 -8.99 12.03 -3.67
N LYS A 95 -8.79 13.34 -3.55
CA LYS A 95 -8.31 14.21 -4.63
C LYS A 95 -6.95 14.87 -4.37
N PRO A 96 -5.88 14.16 -3.94
CA PRO A 96 -4.60 14.79 -3.68
C PRO A 96 -3.69 14.72 -4.92
N TYR A 97 -4.15 15.16 -6.11
CA TYR A 97 -3.25 15.44 -7.24
C TYR A 97 -4.00 16.11 -8.41
N GLN A 98 -4.30 17.40 -8.34
CA GLN A 98 -4.58 18.17 -9.57
C GLN A 98 -4.44 19.70 -9.44
N ALA A 99 -3.85 20.22 -8.35
CA ALA A 99 -3.70 21.65 -8.14
C ALA A 99 -2.27 22.05 -7.75
N GLN A 100 -1.26 21.46 -8.39
CA GLN A 100 0.09 22.04 -8.39
C GLN A 100 0.87 21.68 -9.66
N GLU A 101 0.32 22.06 -10.81
CA GLU A 101 1.06 22.12 -12.07
C GLU A 101 0.52 23.30 -12.89
N THR A 102 0.79 24.51 -12.41
CA THR A 102 0.74 25.71 -13.26
C THR A 102 2.01 26.52 -13.03
N ALA A 103 2.96 26.28 -13.93
CA ALA A 103 3.78 27.28 -14.59
C ALA A 103 4.44 28.36 -13.72
N SER A 104 5.75 28.21 -13.51
CA SER A 104 6.71 29.30 -13.66
C SER A 104 8.06 28.72 -14.09
N THR A 105 8.13 28.35 -15.37
CA THR A 105 9.35 28.46 -16.16
C THR A 105 9.45 29.94 -16.54
N ASP A 106 10.51 30.65 -16.11
CA ASP A 106 11.34 31.52 -16.97
C ASP A 106 12.40 32.31 -16.15
N LYS A 107 13.56 32.57 -16.78
CA LYS A 107 14.87 33.09 -16.33
C LYS A 107 15.95 31.98 -16.27
N THR A 108 16.54 31.51 -17.36
CA THR A 108 17.37 32.16 -18.41
C THR A 108 18.83 32.40 -17.97
N GLU A 109 19.71 31.56 -18.56
CA GLU A 109 21.09 31.83 -19.05
C GLU A 109 22.26 31.92 -18.04
N THR A 110 23.07 30.84 -17.88
CA THR A 110 24.33 30.39 -18.58
C THR A 110 25.63 30.87 -17.91
N PRO A 111 26.83 30.31 -18.20
CA PRO A 111 27.25 28.96 -18.64
C PRO A 111 28.47 28.43 -17.84
N VAL A 112 28.87 27.16 -18.02
CA VAL A 112 30.25 26.77 -18.39
C VAL A 112 30.27 25.28 -18.71
N SER A 113 30.50 24.98 -20.00
CA SER A 113 30.90 23.67 -20.52
C SER A 113 32.43 23.54 -20.48
N ASP A 114 32.86 22.30 -20.79
CA ASP A 114 34.21 21.82 -21.07
C ASP A 114 35.04 21.47 -19.82
N ASP A 115 35.65 20.29 -19.69
CA ASP A 115 36.33 19.52 -20.73
C ASP A 115 36.49 18.04 -20.35
N ALA A 116 36.64 17.21 -21.36
CA ALA A 116 36.82 15.77 -21.30
C ALA A 116 38.18 15.34 -20.73
N SER A 117 38.22 14.22 -19.99
CA SER A 117 39.38 13.32 -20.09
C SER A 117 39.10 11.92 -19.54
N ALA A 118 38.92 11.00 -20.48
CA ALA A 118 39.21 9.60 -20.29
C ALA A 118 40.71 9.39 -20.14
N LYS A 119 41.15 8.71 -19.08
CA LYS A 119 42.35 7.85 -19.16
C LYS A 119 42.33 6.75 -18.11
N ALA A 120 42.02 5.54 -18.57
CA ALA A 120 42.41 4.30 -17.93
C ALA A 120 43.92 4.10 -18.12
N GLN A 121 44.67 3.89 -17.04
CA GLN A 121 45.96 3.18 -17.00
C GLN A 121 46.49 3.12 -15.57
N THR A 122 46.38 1.97 -14.91
CA THR A 122 47.41 1.51 -13.98
C THR A 122 47.50 -0.01 -14.04
N SER A 123 48.35 -0.47 -14.95
CA SER A 123 48.86 -1.84 -15.00
C SER A 123 49.88 -2.04 -13.89
N ALA A 124 49.91 -3.28 -13.40
CA ALA A 124 50.88 -3.87 -12.49
C ALA A 124 52.35 -3.49 -12.72
N SER A 125 53.09 -3.33 -11.63
CA SER A 125 54.41 -3.95 -11.42
C SER A 125 54.77 -3.90 -9.94
N THR A 126 54.63 -5.05 -9.30
CA THR A 126 55.28 -5.41 -8.03
C THR A 126 56.65 -5.95 -8.41
N ASP A 127 57.72 -5.27 -8.01
CA ASP A 127 59.06 -5.86 -7.97
C ASP A 127 59.73 -5.50 -6.65
N ALA A 128 60.27 -6.52 -6.00
CA ALA A 128 60.74 -6.53 -4.63
C ALA A 128 62.21 -6.07 -4.54
N PRO A 129 62.62 -5.41 -3.44
CA PRO A 129 63.98 -4.93 -3.28
C PRO A 129 64.91 -6.04 -2.76
N LYS A 130 66.03 -6.26 -3.44
CA LYS A 130 67.24 -6.89 -2.90
C LYS A 130 68.44 -6.01 -3.22
N GLU A 131 69.02 -5.39 -2.18
CA GLU A 131 70.46 -5.38 -1.90
C GLU A 131 70.72 -4.52 -0.66
N LYS A 132 71.37 -5.12 0.34
CA LYS A 132 72.19 -4.40 1.31
C LYS A 132 73.37 -5.28 1.69
N GLU A 133 74.55 -4.67 1.62
CA GLU A 133 75.80 -5.07 2.26
C GLU A 133 75.62 -5.40 3.75
#